data_AF-A0A2V5YG84-F1
#
_entry.id   AF-A0A2V5YG84-F1
#
_cell.length_a   1.000
_cell.length_b   1.000
_cell.length_c   1.000
_cell.angle_alpha   90.00
_cell.angle_beta   90.00
_cell.angle_gamma   90.00
#
_symmetry.space_group_name_H-M   'P 1'
#
loop_
_entity.id
_entity.type
_entity.pdbx_description
1 polymer ?
#
loop_
_entity_poly.entity_id
_entity_poly.type
_entity_poly.pdbx_seq_one_letter_code
_entity_poly.pdbx_strand_id
1 'polypeptide(L)'
;MTIPDAFDRFWLVALVSLPIRVFSAAEQASADSTTAADQLKALRDQTIIQTSVGLDTEWDQFDGGAEKVKWTLGGVWGWHVREQQDWALRFKLPFVYNRSDDSSHHADIGGIGDIEIGTGTAFRMSNTWRTASGIELHADTASNPALGDSMWRLRPVWGVAHDVTNWLTVTFNAEYNHSIAEQHNAPQQRFVELSLPATVILPRDWRSVRIIRQRLILKTATAGHTS
;
A
#
# COMPACT_ATOMS: atom_id res chain seq x y z
N MET A 1 -27.14 -15.11 -27.74
CA MET A 1 -26.59 -13.90 -27.12
C MET A 1 -27.36 -13.65 -25.84
N THR A 2 -26.87 -14.19 -24.74
CA THR A 2 -27.52 -14.18 -23.44
C THR A 2 -27.17 -12.88 -22.72
N ILE A 3 -28.17 -12.27 -22.09
CA ILE A 3 -28.13 -10.98 -21.41
C ILE A 3 -27.17 -10.87 -20.18
N PRO A 4 -26.57 -11.94 -19.59
CA PRO A 4 -25.62 -11.78 -18.47
C PRO A 4 -24.34 -11.00 -18.80
N ASP A 5 -23.77 -11.15 -20.01
CA ASP A 5 -22.46 -10.58 -20.36
C ASP A 5 -22.43 -9.05 -20.39
N ALA A 6 -23.57 -8.41 -20.65
CA ALA A 6 -23.67 -6.96 -20.68
C ALA A 6 -23.72 -6.35 -19.27
N PHE A 7 -24.18 -7.12 -18.27
CA PHE A 7 -24.39 -6.65 -16.91
C PHE A 7 -23.07 -6.61 -16.11
N ASP A 8 -22.22 -7.65 -16.27
CA ASP A 8 -20.89 -7.68 -15.64
C ASP A 8 -19.94 -6.63 -16.23
N ARG A 9 -20.04 -6.41 -17.54
CA ARG A 9 -19.23 -5.40 -18.25
C ARG A 9 -19.61 -3.97 -17.88
N PHE A 10 -20.88 -3.72 -17.56
CA PHE A 10 -21.35 -2.41 -17.08
C PHE A 10 -20.85 -2.09 -15.67
N TRP A 11 -20.79 -3.08 -14.77
CA TRP A 11 -20.21 -2.91 -13.43
C TRP A 11 -18.70 -2.69 -13.48
N LEU A 12 -17.98 -3.43 -14.31
CA LEU A 12 -16.54 -3.21 -14.53
C LEU A 12 -16.26 -1.79 -15.06
N VAL A 13 -17.04 -1.29 -16.02
CA VAL A 13 -16.89 0.08 -16.54
C VAL A 13 -17.33 1.15 -15.52
N ALA A 14 -18.37 0.89 -14.73
CA ALA A 14 -18.82 1.79 -13.67
C ALA A 14 -17.80 1.90 -12.52
N LEU A 15 -17.10 0.81 -12.18
CA LEU A 15 -16.02 0.83 -11.18
C LEU A 15 -14.75 1.51 -11.71
N VAL A 16 -14.44 1.32 -13.01
CA VAL A 16 -13.28 1.91 -13.71
C VAL A 16 -13.41 3.43 -13.89
N SER A 17 -14.63 3.97 -13.87
CA SER A 17 -14.90 5.40 -14.07
C SER A 17 -15.08 6.22 -12.79
N LEU A 18 -14.94 5.60 -11.61
CA LEU A 18 -14.87 6.35 -10.36
C LEU A 18 -13.55 7.11 -10.30
N PRO A 19 -13.55 8.46 -10.39
CA PRO A 19 -12.34 9.22 -10.13
C PRO A 19 -11.83 8.87 -8.74
N ILE A 20 -10.52 8.72 -8.59
CA ILE A 20 -9.84 8.57 -7.30
C ILE A 20 -10.30 9.72 -6.39
N ARG A 21 -11.31 9.48 -5.57
CA ARG A 21 -11.72 10.36 -4.48
C ARG A 21 -11.19 9.74 -3.21
N VAL A 22 -9.94 10.08 -2.90
CA VAL A 22 -9.44 9.96 -1.53
C VAL A 22 -10.20 11.03 -0.73
N PHE A 23 -11.16 10.59 0.06
CA PHE A 23 -11.86 11.49 0.97
C PHE A 23 -11.00 11.61 2.23
N SER A 24 -10.27 12.72 2.37
CA SER A 24 -9.88 13.19 3.69
C SER A 24 -11.14 13.72 4.36
N ALA A 25 -11.55 13.13 5.48
CA ALA A 25 -12.51 13.75 6.38
C ALA A 25 -11.80 14.91 7.10
N ALA A 26 -11.54 15.98 6.35
CA ALA A 26 -11.14 17.27 6.89
C ALA A 26 -12.21 18.27 6.44
N GLU A 27 -12.80 18.89 7.45
CA GLU A 27 -13.79 19.96 7.38
C GLU A 27 -13.43 21.03 6.33
N GLN A 28 -14.45 21.61 5.70
CA GLN A 28 -14.32 22.66 4.69
C GLN A 28 -13.43 23.80 5.16
N ALA A 29 -12.30 24.05 4.48
CA ALA A 29 -11.64 25.35 4.52
C ALA A 29 -10.83 25.62 3.23
N SER A 30 -11.31 26.62 2.50
CA SER A 30 -10.59 27.63 1.70
C SER A 30 -9.23 27.30 1.07
N ALA A 31 -9.16 27.61 -0.23
CA ALA A 31 -7.99 27.71 -1.11
C ALA A 31 -6.63 27.99 -0.43
N ASP A 32 -5.74 26.99 -0.40
CA ASP A 32 -4.30 27.21 -0.37
C ASP A 32 -3.55 26.01 -0.97
N SER A 33 -2.66 26.27 -1.92
CA SER A 33 -1.84 25.26 -2.59
C SER A 33 -0.92 24.50 -1.62
N THR A 34 -0.53 25.16 -0.53
CA THR A 34 0.27 24.60 0.56
C THR A 34 -0.46 23.45 1.24
N THR A 35 -1.77 23.60 1.48
CA THR A 35 -2.61 22.57 2.10
C THR A 35 -2.70 21.31 1.26
N ALA A 36 -2.83 21.44 -0.07
CA ALA A 36 -2.91 20.29 -0.97
C ALA A 36 -1.59 19.51 -1.07
N ALA A 37 -0.46 20.22 -1.11
CA ALA A 37 0.86 19.60 -1.12
C ALA A 37 1.14 18.86 0.20
N ASP A 38 0.77 19.46 1.33
CA ASP A 38 0.92 18.85 2.65
C ASP A 38 0.02 17.61 2.82
N GLN A 39 -1.22 17.67 2.32
CA GLN A 39 -2.12 16.50 2.28
C GLN A 39 -1.54 15.37 1.41
N LEU A 40 -1.02 15.70 0.22
CA LEU A 40 -0.45 14.69 -0.67
C LEU A 40 0.85 14.10 -0.13
N LYS A 41 1.66 14.91 0.56
CA LYS A 41 2.82 14.45 1.34
C LYS A 41 2.37 13.50 2.43
N ALA A 42 1.36 13.86 3.23
CA ALA A 42 0.84 13.03 4.31
C ALA A 42 0.27 11.69 3.82
N LEU A 43 -0.35 11.65 2.64
CA LEU A 43 -0.83 10.41 2.02
C LEU A 43 0.29 9.44 1.59
N ARG A 44 1.53 9.92 1.45
CA ARG A 44 2.63 9.14 0.85
C ARG A 44 3.84 8.97 1.76
N ASP A 45 4.02 9.84 2.74
CA ASP A 45 5.05 9.80 3.77
C ASP A 45 4.54 9.00 4.97
N GLN A 46 5.08 7.79 5.15
CA GLN A 46 4.70 6.87 6.24
C GLN A 46 5.05 7.41 7.64
N THR A 47 5.87 8.45 7.74
CA THR A 47 6.21 9.09 9.01
C THR A 47 5.23 10.19 9.43
N ILE A 48 4.18 10.41 8.62
CA ILE A 48 3.04 11.27 8.95
C ILE A 48 1.81 10.39 9.15
N ILE A 49 1.21 10.50 10.32
CA ILE A 49 -0.04 9.81 10.62
C ILE A 49 -1.19 10.77 10.38
N GLN A 50 -2.04 10.45 9.40
CA GLN A 50 -3.28 11.17 9.14
C GLN A 50 -4.41 10.17 8.88
N THR A 51 -5.55 10.39 9.52
CA THR A 51 -6.75 9.61 9.27
C THR A 51 -7.18 9.80 7.82
N SER A 52 -7.24 8.70 7.08
CA SER A 52 -7.51 8.72 5.64
C SER A 52 -8.12 7.40 5.20
N VAL A 53 -8.94 7.47 4.15
CA VAL A 53 -9.47 6.30 3.44
C VAL A 53 -9.12 6.47 1.97
N GLY A 54 -8.60 5.41 1.36
CA GLY A 54 -8.15 5.43 -0.03
C GLY A 54 -8.50 4.14 -0.75
N LEU A 55 -8.58 4.25 -2.07
CA LEU A 55 -8.67 3.12 -2.99
C LEU A 55 -7.43 3.15 -3.88
N ASP A 56 -6.66 2.08 -3.86
CA ASP A 56 -5.48 1.89 -4.71
C ASP A 56 -5.82 0.85 -5.79
N THR A 57 -5.35 1.06 -7.01
CA THR A 57 -5.56 0.13 -8.13
C THR A 57 -4.21 -0.24 -8.72
N GLU A 58 -3.94 -1.53 -8.76
CA GLU A 58 -2.75 -2.14 -9.36
C GLU A 58 -3.18 -3.00 -10.54
N TRP A 59 -2.50 -2.84 -11.66
CA TRP A 59 -2.73 -3.64 -12.87
C TRP A 59 -1.41 -4.22 -13.35
N ASP A 60 -1.33 -5.55 -13.32
CA ASP A 60 -0.19 -6.32 -13.79
C ASP A 60 -0.59 -7.09 -15.05
N GLN A 61 0.28 -7.05 -16.05
CA GLN A 61 0.21 -7.87 -17.25
C GLN A 61 1.42 -8.81 -17.26
N PHE A 62 1.17 -10.11 -17.39
CA PHE A 62 2.19 -11.14 -17.38
C PHE A 62 2.49 -11.65 -18.79
N ASP A 63 3.67 -12.24 -18.95
CA ASP A 63 4.04 -12.96 -20.17
C ASP A 63 3.00 -14.07 -20.44
N GLY A 64 2.51 -14.13 -21.68
CA GLY A 64 1.43 -15.04 -22.07
C GLY A 64 0.03 -14.41 -22.13
N GLY A 65 -0.13 -13.15 -21.73
CA GLY A 65 -1.40 -12.42 -21.87
C GLY A 65 -2.36 -12.57 -20.68
N ALA A 66 -1.92 -13.23 -19.61
CA ALA A 66 -2.61 -13.23 -18.33
C ALA A 66 -2.56 -11.83 -17.71
N GLU A 67 -3.67 -11.42 -17.10
CA GLU A 67 -3.81 -10.10 -16.47
C GLU A 67 -4.26 -10.26 -15.02
N LYS A 68 -3.72 -9.42 -14.13
CA LYS A 68 -4.18 -9.31 -12.75
C LYS A 68 -4.52 -7.87 -12.45
N VAL A 69 -5.75 -7.67 -11.97
CA VAL A 69 -6.20 -6.38 -11.48
C VAL A 69 -6.48 -6.51 -9.99
N LYS A 70 -5.95 -5.58 -9.21
CA LYS A 70 -6.14 -5.53 -7.76
C LYS A 70 -6.61 -4.16 -7.35
N TRP A 71 -7.75 -4.10 -6.70
CA TRP A 71 -8.26 -2.89 -6.04
C TRP A 71 -8.10 -3.06 -4.54
N THR A 72 -7.40 -2.16 -3.87
CA THR A 72 -7.17 -2.22 -2.42
C THR A 72 -7.89 -1.07 -1.73
N LEU A 73 -8.94 -1.39 -0.98
CA LEU A 73 -9.57 -0.45 -0.06
C LEU A 73 -8.72 -0.36 1.21
N GLY A 74 -8.15 0.81 1.47
CA GLY A 74 -7.28 1.07 2.61
C GLY A 74 -7.87 2.12 3.54
N GLY A 75 -7.65 1.93 4.84
CA GLY A 75 -7.96 2.92 5.87
C GLY A 75 -6.81 3.08 6.85
N VAL A 76 -6.57 4.31 7.27
CA VAL A 76 -5.69 4.67 8.39
C VAL A 76 -6.52 5.48 9.37
N TRP A 77 -6.49 5.10 10.66
CA TRP A 77 -7.12 5.84 11.74
C TRP A 77 -6.03 6.26 12.71
N GLY A 78 -5.68 7.55 12.65
CA GLY A 78 -4.65 8.15 13.48
C GLY A 78 -5.26 8.97 14.61
N TRP A 79 -4.59 8.98 15.75
CA TRP A 79 -4.88 9.89 16.85
C TRP A 79 -3.60 10.37 17.51
N HIS A 80 -3.68 11.59 18.03
CA HIS A 80 -2.59 12.21 18.75
C HIS A 80 -2.51 11.64 20.17
N VAL A 81 -1.32 11.23 20.59
CA VAL A 81 -1.09 10.69 21.95
C VAL A 81 -0.42 11.72 22.84
N ARG A 82 0.58 12.44 22.30
CA ARG A 82 1.35 13.50 22.97
C ARG A 82 1.84 14.49 21.92
N GLU A 83 2.25 15.69 22.30
CA GLU A 83 2.67 16.77 21.38
C GLU A 83 3.61 16.34 20.23
N GLN A 84 4.47 15.34 20.46
CA GLN A 84 5.43 14.83 19.48
C GLN A 84 5.17 13.37 19.07
N GLN A 85 4.03 12.78 19.43
CA GLN A 85 3.72 11.36 19.22
C GLN A 85 2.30 11.15 18.72
N ASP A 86 2.19 10.46 17.60
CA ASP A 86 0.94 9.98 17.02
C ASP A 86 0.91 8.45 17.01
N TRP A 87 -0.30 7.88 17.01
CA TRP A 87 -0.54 6.44 16.85
C TRP A 87 -1.60 6.24 15.77
N ALA A 88 -1.42 5.23 14.94
CA ALA A 88 -2.40 4.78 13.97
C ALA A 88 -2.71 3.29 14.05
N LEU A 89 -3.94 2.96 13.68
CA LEU A 89 -4.33 1.66 13.13
C LEU A 89 -4.48 1.76 11.62
N ARG A 90 -4.13 0.69 10.92
CA ARG A 90 -4.25 0.57 9.47
C ARG A 90 -4.99 -0.70 9.11
N PHE A 91 -5.79 -0.62 8.05
CA PHE A 91 -6.47 -1.75 7.44
C PHE A 91 -6.32 -1.69 5.92
N LYS A 92 -6.16 -2.84 5.27
CA LYS A 92 -6.27 -2.98 3.83
C LYS A 92 -7.09 -4.22 3.48
N LEU A 93 -8.02 -4.03 2.56
CA LEU A 93 -8.86 -5.07 1.99
C LEU A 93 -8.67 -5.09 0.47
N PRO A 94 -7.93 -6.08 -0.06
CA PRO A 94 -7.76 -6.22 -1.50
C PRO A 94 -8.89 -7.02 -2.14
N PHE A 95 -9.37 -6.53 -3.28
CA PHE A 95 -10.23 -7.22 -4.23
C PHE A 95 -9.38 -7.54 -5.45
N VAL A 96 -9.23 -8.83 -5.77
CA VAL A 96 -8.32 -9.33 -6.80
C VAL A 96 -9.15 -9.97 -7.90
N TYR A 97 -8.79 -9.68 -9.15
CA TYR A 97 -9.30 -10.33 -10.34
C TYR A 97 -8.13 -10.83 -11.17
N ASN A 98 -8.06 -12.14 -11.40
CA ASN A 98 -7.10 -12.76 -12.30
C ASN A 98 -7.83 -13.21 -13.57
N ARG A 99 -7.35 -12.72 -14.70
CA ARG A 99 -7.75 -13.18 -16.03
C ARG A 99 -6.72 -14.17 -16.55
N SER A 100 -7.20 -15.35 -16.89
CA SER A 100 -6.36 -16.40 -17.45
C SER A 100 -6.11 -16.14 -18.93
N ASP A 101 -4.97 -16.59 -19.47
CA ASP A 101 -4.76 -16.52 -20.92
C ASP A 101 -5.67 -17.52 -21.65
N ASP A 102 -6.04 -17.22 -22.90
CA ASP A 102 -6.95 -18.04 -23.72
C ASP A 102 -6.44 -19.48 -23.94
N SER A 103 -5.14 -19.75 -23.72
CA SER A 103 -4.51 -21.05 -23.93
C SER A 103 -4.51 -21.93 -22.67
N SER A 104 -4.70 -21.33 -21.49
CA SER A 104 -4.46 -21.98 -20.21
C SER A 104 -5.62 -22.82 -19.69
N HIS A 105 -6.80 -22.80 -20.31
CA HIS A 105 -8.03 -23.48 -19.85
C HIS A 105 -8.45 -23.17 -18.40
N HIS A 106 -7.81 -22.23 -17.73
CA HIS A 106 -8.18 -21.80 -16.38
C HIS A 106 -9.31 -20.77 -16.47
N ALA A 107 -10.30 -20.89 -15.59
CA ALA A 107 -11.38 -19.92 -15.51
C ALA A 107 -10.86 -18.60 -14.91
N ASP A 108 -11.43 -17.48 -15.36
CA ASP A 108 -11.24 -16.20 -14.70
C ASP A 108 -11.72 -16.28 -13.25
N ILE A 109 -10.95 -15.71 -12.33
CA ILE A 109 -11.25 -15.78 -10.90
C ILE A 109 -11.17 -14.42 -10.25
N GLY A 110 -12.24 -14.05 -9.55
CA GLY A 110 -12.34 -12.81 -8.78
C GLY A 110 -12.72 -13.08 -7.33
N GLY A 111 -12.26 -12.23 -6.43
CA GLY A 111 -12.61 -12.34 -5.02
C GLY A 111 -11.82 -11.43 -4.10
N ILE A 112 -11.90 -11.71 -2.81
CA ILE A 112 -11.16 -10.99 -1.77
C ILE A 112 -9.80 -11.66 -1.64
N GLY A 113 -8.72 -10.87 -1.65
CA GLY A 113 -7.37 -11.34 -1.36
C GLY A 113 -7.06 -11.29 0.14
N ASP A 114 -5.79 -11.44 0.47
CA ASP A 114 -5.34 -11.45 1.87
C ASP A 114 -5.47 -10.09 2.54
N ILE A 115 -6.13 -10.08 3.70
CA ILE A 115 -6.37 -8.87 4.48
C ILE A 115 -5.09 -8.46 5.21
N GLU A 116 -4.84 -7.15 5.29
CA GLU A 116 -3.74 -6.61 6.07
C GLU A 116 -4.24 -5.69 7.18
N ILE A 117 -3.73 -5.89 8.39
CA ILE A 117 -4.00 -5.03 9.55
C ILE A 117 -2.66 -4.57 10.12
N GLY A 118 -2.54 -3.30 10.46
CA GLY A 118 -1.32 -2.75 11.04
C GLY A 118 -1.57 -1.81 12.20
N THR A 119 -0.54 -1.64 13.02
CA THR A 119 -0.50 -0.65 14.09
C THR A 119 0.89 -0.03 14.13
N GLY A 120 0.97 1.27 14.40
CA GLY A 120 2.26 1.95 14.40
C GLY A 120 2.19 3.35 14.99
N THR A 121 3.34 3.86 15.39
CA THR A 121 3.48 5.17 16.01
C THR A 121 4.46 6.01 15.21
N ALA A 122 4.24 7.32 15.19
CA ALA A 122 5.13 8.30 14.60
C ALA A 122 5.57 9.30 15.68
N PHE A 123 6.82 9.71 15.61
CA PHE A 123 7.43 10.69 16.50
C PHE A 123 8.02 11.85 15.70
N ARG A 124 7.76 13.07 16.16
CA ARG A 124 8.43 14.28 15.69
C ARG A 124 9.62 14.58 16.59
N MET A 125 10.82 14.22 16.14
CA MET A 125 12.06 14.43 16.90
C MET A 125 12.49 15.91 16.90
N SER A 126 12.21 16.62 15.81
CA SER A 126 12.38 18.07 15.69
C SER A 126 11.43 18.62 14.63
N ASN A 127 11.49 19.92 14.34
CA ASN A 127 10.71 20.52 13.25
C ASN A 127 11.06 19.97 11.85
N THR A 128 12.21 19.30 11.69
CA THR A 128 12.67 18.75 10.41
C THR A 128 12.86 17.24 10.42
N TRP A 129 12.96 16.60 11.59
CA TRP A 129 13.19 15.16 11.71
C TRP A 129 11.98 14.43 12.28
N ARG A 130 11.59 13.35 11.59
CA ARG A 130 10.44 12.52 11.93
C ARG A 130 10.83 11.04 11.84
N THR A 131 10.29 10.20 12.71
CA THR A 131 10.46 8.74 12.64
C THR A 131 9.12 8.07 12.85
N ALA A 132 8.89 6.93 12.22
CA ALA A 132 7.75 6.09 12.51
C ALA A 132 8.16 4.63 12.54
N SER A 133 7.44 3.85 13.31
CA SER A 133 7.62 2.40 13.39
C SER A 133 6.27 1.73 13.60
N GLY A 134 6.11 0.55 13.02
CA GLY A 134 4.90 -0.23 13.20
C GLY A 134 5.11 -1.69 12.86
N ILE A 135 4.03 -2.44 13.03
CA ILE A 135 3.94 -3.82 12.60
C ILE A 135 2.68 -3.97 11.75
N GLU A 136 2.79 -4.68 10.64
CA GLU A 136 1.68 -5.03 9.77
C GLU A 136 1.57 -6.56 9.71
N LEU A 137 0.38 -7.08 9.92
CA LEU A 137 0.04 -8.48 9.77
C LEU A 137 -0.72 -8.66 8.46
N HIS A 138 -0.20 -9.53 7.62
CA HIS A 138 -0.85 -10.04 6.43
C HIS A 138 -1.42 -11.42 6.76
N ALA A 139 -2.74 -11.56 6.62
CA ALA A 139 -3.48 -12.73 7.03
C ALA A 139 -3.92 -13.54 5.81
N ASP A 140 -3.70 -14.85 5.85
CA ASP A 140 -4.18 -15.80 4.84
C ASP A 140 -5.71 -15.94 4.95
N THR A 141 -6.42 -15.01 4.32
CA THR A 141 -7.88 -14.86 4.39
C THR A 141 -8.51 -14.73 3.02
N ALA A 142 -7.72 -14.91 1.95
CA ALA A 142 -8.24 -14.86 0.59
C ALA A 142 -9.43 -15.81 0.41
N SER A 143 -10.44 -15.36 -0.34
CA SER A 143 -11.63 -16.15 -0.62
C SER A 143 -11.33 -17.39 -1.49
N ASN A 144 -10.20 -17.38 -2.19
CA ASN A 144 -9.67 -18.51 -2.92
C ASN A 144 -8.13 -18.52 -2.81
N PRO A 145 -7.48 -19.69 -2.63
CA PRO A 145 -6.03 -19.78 -2.55
C PRO A 145 -5.27 -19.15 -3.73
N ALA A 146 -5.86 -19.10 -4.92
CA ALA A 146 -5.25 -18.46 -6.10
C ALA A 146 -5.25 -16.91 -6.05
N LEU A 147 -5.98 -16.31 -5.10
CA LEU A 147 -6.08 -14.86 -4.91
C LEU A 147 -5.24 -14.36 -3.73
N GLY A 148 -4.68 -15.26 -2.94
CA GLY A 148 -3.82 -14.97 -1.79
C GLY A 148 -2.42 -15.56 -1.96
N ASP A 149 -1.57 -15.26 -1.00
CA ASP A 149 -0.20 -15.75 -0.91
C ASP A 149 -0.13 -17.09 -0.15
N SER A 150 -1.25 -17.58 0.40
CA SER A 150 -1.33 -18.80 1.24
C SER A 150 -0.38 -18.78 2.44
N MET A 151 -0.11 -17.59 3.00
CA MET A 151 0.83 -17.43 4.10
C MET A 151 0.45 -16.30 5.05
N TRP A 152 0.66 -16.53 6.35
CA TRP A 152 0.65 -15.48 7.35
C TRP A 152 2.00 -14.80 7.40
N ARG A 153 2.03 -13.47 7.27
CA ARG A 153 3.27 -12.69 7.28
C ARG A 153 3.20 -11.55 8.27
N LEU A 154 4.19 -11.46 9.15
CA LEU A 154 4.40 -10.29 9.99
C LEU A 154 5.46 -9.41 9.36
N ARG A 155 5.17 -8.12 9.31
CA ARG A 155 5.98 -7.11 8.65
C ARG A 155 6.25 -5.94 9.58
N PRO A 156 7.32 -5.99 10.39
CA PRO A 156 7.82 -4.81 11.06
C PRO A 156 8.29 -3.77 10.03
N VAL A 157 7.87 -2.53 10.24
CA VAL A 157 8.22 -1.39 9.41
C VAL A 157 8.84 -0.29 10.27
N TRP A 158 9.86 0.37 9.73
CA TRP A 158 10.48 1.53 10.34
C TRP A 158 10.83 2.55 9.25
N GLY A 159 10.66 3.82 9.54
CA GLY A 159 11.04 4.88 8.62
C GLY A 159 11.49 6.13 9.36
N VAL A 160 12.41 6.86 8.73
CA VAL A 160 12.92 8.16 9.19
C VAL A 160 12.81 9.14 8.03
N ALA A 161 12.23 10.30 8.28
CA ALA A 161 12.13 11.39 7.31
C ALA A 161 12.90 12.61 7.81
N HIS A 162 13.56 13.28 6.86
CA HIS A 162 14.21 14.55 7.05
C HIS A 162 13.67 15.55 6.02
N ASP A 163 13.06 16.62 6.52
CA ASP A 163 12.66 17.77 5.74
C ASP A 163 13.89 18.65 5.50
N VAL A 164 14.63 18.34 4.43
CA VAL A 164 15.89 19.01 4.05
C VAL A 164 15.65 20.48 3.75
N THR A 165 14.53 20.77 3.10
CA THR A 165 14.02 22.13 2.85
C THR A 165 12.49 22.11 2.92
N ASN A 166 11.85 23.28 2.79
CA ASN A 166 10.39 23.38 2.74
C ASN A 166 9.77 22.69 1.49
N TRP A 167 10.57 22.32 0.50
CA TRP A 167 10.12 21.70 -0.75
C TRP A 167 10.72 20.32 -1.01
N LEU A 168 11.69 19.87 -0.20
CA LEU A 168 12.35 18.57 -0.32
C LEU A 168 12.30 17.81 1.00
N THR A 169 11.70 16.63 0.95
CA THR A 169 11.74 15.64 2.04
C THR A 169 12.43 14.39 1.54
N VAL A 170 13.38 13.88 2.31
CA VAL A 170 14.01 12.57 2.08
C VAL A 170 13.56 11.63 3.17
N THR A 171 13.16 10.43 2.79
CA THR A 171 12.73 9.39 3.70
C THR A 171 13.59 8.15 3.49
N PHE A 172 13.97 7.49 4.57
CA PHE A 172 14.51 6.14 4.57
C PHE A 172 13.47 5.22 5.19
N ASN A 173 13.12 4.13 4.54
CA ASN A 173 12.26 3.09 5.11
C ASN A 173 12.97 1.74 5.10
N ALA A 174 12.74 0.96 6.14
CA ALA A 174 13.13 -0.42 6.25
C ALA A 174 11.91 -1.27 6.61
N GLU A 175 11.66 -2.31 5.84
CA GLU A 175 10.58 -3.26 6.08
C GLU A 175 11.20 -4.66 6.19
N TYR A 176 10.90 -5.39 7.27
CA TYR A 176 11.29 -6.79 7.40
C TYR A 176 10.08 -7.65 7.12
N ASN A 177 10.16 -8.56 6.17
CA ASN A 177 9.09 -9.49 5.83
C ASN A 177 9.41 -10.85 6.42
N HIS A 178 8.53 -11.38 7.27
CA HIS A 178 8.70 -12.68 7.92
C HIS A 178 7.42 -13.51 7.83
N SER A 179 7.47 -14.61 7.06
CA SER A 179 6.40 -15.61 7.07
C SER A 179 6.41 -16.38 8.39
N ILE A 180 5.26 -16.40 9.07
CA ILE A 180 5.06 -17.07 10.36
C ILE A 180 4.42 -18.45 10.17
N ALA A 181 3.52 -18.57 9.18
CA ALA A 181 2.87 -19.83 8.86
C ALA A 181 2.62 -19.91 7.36
N GLU A 182 3.03 -21.01 6.75
CA GLU A 182 2.84 -21.30 5.33
C GLU A 182 1.80 -22.41 5.15
N GLN A 183 0.87 -22.23 4.22
CA GLN A 183 -0.05 -23.27 3.75
C GLN A 183 0.35 -23.73 2.34
N HIS A 184 -0.16 -24.88 1.92
CA HIS A 184 -0.01 -25.38 0.55
C HIS A 184 1.45 -25.52 0.05
N ASN A 185 2.39 -25.88 0.94
CA ASN A 185 3.84 -25.99 0.65
C ASN A 185 4.49 -24.69 0.15
N ALA A 186 3.91 -23.53 0.48
CA ALA A 186 4.54 -22.25 0.14
C ALA A 186 5.93 -22.11 0.81
N PRO A 187 6.94 -21.58 0.10
CA PRO A 187 8.27 -21.40 0.67
C PRO A 187 8.26 -20.28 1.71
N GLN A 188 8.94 -20.50 2.84
CA GLN A 188 9.12 -19.47 3.85
C GLN A 188 9.81 -18.23 3.27
N GLN A 189 9.23 -17.05 3.50
CA GLN A 189 9.81 -15.79 3.03
C GLN A 189 10.40 -15.00 4.19
N ARG A 190 11.71 -14.71 4.07
CA ARG A 190 12.44 -13.84 4.99
C ARG A 190 13.33 -12.90 4.19
N PHE A 191 13.00 -11.62 4.20
CA PHE A 191 13.78 -10.62 3.50
C PHE A 191 13.61 -9.24 4.12
N VAL A 192 14.62 -8.40 3.91
CA VAL A 192 14.58 -6.98 4.26
C VAL A 192 14.43 -6.19 2.98
N GLU A 193 13.50 -5.26 2.98
CA GLU A 193 13.34 -4.27 1.94
C GLU A 193 13.76 -2.90 2.48
N LEU A 194 14.64 -2.23 1.75
CA LEU A 194 15.07 -0.87 2.04
C LEU A 194 14.58 0.04 0.92
N SER A 195 14.05 1.21 1.27
CA SER A 195 13.70 2.22 0.28
C SER A 195 14.12 3.61 0.70
N LEU A 196 14.47 4.42 -0.29
CA LEU A 196 14.86 5.82 -0.12
C LEU A 196 13.95 6.72 -0.96
N PRO A 197 12.68 6.94 -0.55
CA PRO A 197 11.84 7.95 -1.18
C PRO A 197 12.40 9.37 -1.04
N ALA A 198 12.26 10.16 -2.09
CA ALA A 198 12.36 11.60 -2.03
C ALA A 198 11.06 12.23 -2.55
N THR A 199 10.51 13.16 -1.78
CA THR A 199 9.32 13.94 -2.14
C THR A 199 9.75 15.35 -2.46
N VAL A 200 9.42 15.80 -3.68
CA VAL A 200 9.67 17.16 -4.16
C VAL A 200 8.33 17.85 -4.38
N ILE A 201 8.11 18.94 -3.64
CA ILE A 201 6.97 19.84 -3.82
C ILE A 201 7.43 20.94 -4.78
N LEU A 202 6.82 21.00 -5.97
CA LEU A 202 7.17 22.01 -6.95
C LEU A 202 6.54 23.38 -6.60
N PRO A 203 7.17 24.50 -7.01
CA PRO A 203 6.61 25.84 -6.78
C PRO A 203 5.22 26.04 -7.39
N ARG A 204 4.45 26.99 -6.83
CA ARG A 204 3.01 27.26 -7.07
C ARG A 204 2.52 27.22 -8.52
N ASP A 205 3.38 27.50 -9.49
CA ASP A 205 2.99 27.54 -10.90
C ASP A 205 2.80 26.14 -11.50
N TRP A 206 3.39 25.10 -10.87
CA TRP A 206 3.29 23.71 -11.28
C TRP A 206 2.57 22.91 -10.19
N ARG A 207 1.31 22.53 -10.45
CA ARG A 207 0.42 21.81 -9.51
C ARG A 207 0.80 20.33 -9.32
N SER A 208 2.08 20.00 -9.23
CA SER A 208 2.56 18.63 -9.20
C SER A 208 3.48 18.36 -8.02
N VAL A 209 3.21 17.27 -7.30
CA VAL A 209 4.17 16.66 -6.37
C VAL A 209 4.80 15.50 -7.11
N ARG A 210 6.14 15.45 -7.11
CA ARG A 210 6.87 14.33 -7.68
C ARG A 210 7.51 13.52 -6.56
N ILE A 211 7.27 12.22 -6.59
CA ILE A 211 7.89 11.28 -5.65
C ILE A 211 8.81 10.39 -6.46
N ILE A 212 10.08 10.36 -6.07
CA ILE A 212 11.09 9.47 -6.62
C ILE A 212 11.34 8.40 -5.57
N ARG A 213 11.20 7.12 -5.94
CA ARG A 213 11.49 5.99 -5.04
C ARG A 213 12.61 5.14 -5.62
N GLN A 214 13.65 4.92 -4.85
CA GLN A 214 14.60 3.83 -5.07
C GLN A 214 14.31 2.72 -4.05
N ARG A 215 14.19 1.48 -4.52
CA ARG A 215 13.89 0.28 -3.72
C ARG A 215 15.02 -0.72 -3.90
N LEU A 216 15.57 -1.20 -2.78
CA LEU A 216 16.57 -2.26 -2.71
C LEU A 216 15.98 -3.42 -1.91
N ILE A 217 15.91 -4.61 -2.51
CA ILE A 217 15.41 -5.82 -1.85
C ILE A 217 16.60 -6.73 -1.54
N LEU A 218 16.81 -7.01 -0.26
CA LEU A 218 17.84 -7.93 0.23
C LEU A 218 17.15 -9.22 0.69
N LYS A 219 17.23 -10.28 -0.13
CA LYS A 219 16.67 -11.60 0.19
C LYS A 219 17.75 -12.48 0.80
N THR A 220 17.48 -13.04 1.96
CA THR A 220 18.30 -14.12 2.54
C THR A 220 17.72 -15.45 2.10
N ALA A 221 18.44 -16.21 1.27
CA ALA A 221 18.10 -17.60 1.00
C ALA A 221 18.55 -18.45 2.20
N THR A 222 17.62 -18.96 2.99
CA THR A 222 17.92 -20.05 3.91
C THR A 222 18.07 -21.31 3.07
N ALA A 223 19.31 -21.79 2.90
CA ALA A 223 19.56 -23.11 2.34
C ALA A 223 18.85 -24.14 3.23
N GLY A 224 17.88 -24.85 2.67
CA GLY A 224 17.26 -25.98 3.35
C GLY A 224 18.32 -27.03 3.64
N HIS A 225 18.62 -27.24 4.92
CA HIS A 225 19.25 -28.47 5.35
C HIS A 225 18.23 -29.58 5.18
N THR A 226 18.40 -30.39 4.14
CA THR A 226 17.85 -31.74 4.09
C THR A 226 18.54 -32.55 5.19
N SER A 227 17.78 -32.94 6.20
CA SER A 227 18.10 -34.06 7.09
C SER A 227 17.25 -35.25 6.71
#